data_AF-A0A436BIY0-F1
#
_entry.id   AF-A0A436BIY0-F1
#
_cell.length_a   1.000
_cell.length_b   1.000
_cell.length_c   1.000
_cell.angle_alpha   90.00
_cell.angle_beta   90.00
_cell.angle_gamma   90.00
#
_symmetry.space_group_name_H-M   'P 1'
#
loop_
_entity.id
_entity.type
_entity.pdbx_description
1 polymer ?
#
loop_
_entity_poly.entity_id
_entity_poly.type
_entity_poly.pdbx_seq_one_letter_code
_entity_poly.pdbx_strand_id
1 'polypeptide(L)'
;IFYAPAASAVIYILMLVVLLIRPGGIFQGIDISHFALHYTPMTERARRVFLSRPTALIALAAALLLPWLVYPVLATDIILWGLFAVGFDLLFAIGGLLSFGQAAYWGMSAYVTGILMVKFGAPMFLSLLAGVALSTIVSLLFGFIVARKKGIYFSMITFAFASIVYFVVNQ
;
A
#
# COMPACT_ATOMS: atom_id res chain seq x y z
N ILE A 1 -6.36 -34.99 -10.85
CA ILE A 1 -7.14 -33.73 -10.92
C ILE A 1 -6.42 -32.72 -10.04
N PHE A 2 -5.41 -32.04 -10.57
CA PHE A 2 -4.68 -30.97 -9.86
C PHE A 2 -5.18 -29.64 -10.40
N TYR A 3 -6.01 -28.95 -9.62
CA TYR A 3 -6.32 -27.55 -9.89
C TYR A 3 -5.10 -26.71 -9.48
N ALA A 4 -4.17 -26.50 -10.41
CA ALA A 4 -2.97 -25.69 -10.21
C ALA A 4 -3.25 -24.31 -9.59
N PRO A 5 -4.39 -23.64 -9.87
CA PRO A 5 -4.76 -22.42 -9.18
C PRO A 5 -5.08 -22.66 -7.68
N ALA A 6 -5.89 -23.67 -7.34
CA ALA A 6 -6.25 -23.93 -5.95
C ALA A 6 -5.03 -24.23 -5.06
N ALA A 7 -4.01 -24.92 -5.61
CA ALA A 7 -2.77 -25.21 -4.89
C ALA A 7 -1.96 -23.95 -4.55
N SER A 8 -1.87 -22.98 -5.46
CA SER A 8 -1.12 -21.74 -5.23
C SER A 8 -1.82 -20.82 -4.22
N ALA A 9 -3.15 -20.74 -4.24
CA ALA A 9 -3.93 -20.04 -3.21
C ALA A 9 -3.64 -20.59 -1.81
N VAL A 10 -3.67 -21.93 -1.68
CA VAL A 10 -3.43 -22.62 -0.41
C VAL A 10 -2.01 -22.35 0.10
N ILE A 11 -1.00 -22.31 -0.78
CA ILE A 11 0.37 -21.99 -0.40
C ILE A 11 0.47 -20.57 0.17
N TYR A 12 -0.11 -19.57 -0.49
CA TYR A 12 -0.03 -18.18 0.00
C TYR A 12 -0.82 -17.97 1.29
N ILE A 13 -1.99 -18.60 1.43
CA ILE A 13 -2.79 -18.56 2.65
C ILE A 13 -2.04 -19.24 3.79
N LEU A 14 -1.49 -20.45 3.58
CA LEU A 14 -0.66 -21.14 4.58
C LEU A 14 0.56 -20.30 4.96
N MET A 15 1.25 -19.70 3.98
CA MET A 15 2.40 -18.83 4.23
C MET A 15 2.00 -17.63 5.09
N LEU A 16 0.89 -16.95 4.77
CA LEU A 16 0.41 -15.81 5.56
C LEU A 16 0.04 -16.23 6.97
N VAL A 17 -0.67 -17.35 7.15
CA VAL A 17 -1.05 -17.89 8.46
C VAL A 17 0.18 -18.28 9.28
N VAL A 18 1.15 -18.96 8.67
CA VAL A 18 2.41 -19.36 9.33
C VAL A 18 3.19 -18.12 9.78
N LEU A 19 3.33 -17.10 8.93
CA LEU A 19 3.99 -15.84 9.29
C LEU A 19 3.25 -15.08 10.41
N LEU A 20 1.92 -15.21 10.48
CA LEU A 20 1.10 -14.56 11.51
C LEU A 20 1.27 -15.25 12.87
N ILE A 21 1.32 -16.59 12.89
CA ILE A 21 1.42 -17.44 14.09
C ILE A 21 2.86 -17.56 14.61
N ARG A 22 3.84 -17.86 13.76
CA ARG A 22 5.25 -18.06 14.14
C ARG A 22 6.21 -17.49 13.08
N PRO A 23 6.57 -16.20 13.16
CA PRO A 23 7.43 -15.56 12.18
C PRO A 23 8.87 -16.09 12.14
N GLY A 24 9.38 -16.71 13.23
CA GLY A 24 10.80 -17.06 13.37
C GLY A 24 11.27 -18.38 12.72
N GLY A 25 10.39 -19.23 12.19
CA GLY A 25 10.77 -20.54 11.64
C GLY A 25 11.59 -21.43 12.62
N ILE A 26 12.30 -22.43 12.09
CA ILE A 26 13.20 -23.33 12.86
C ILE A 26 14.44 -22.59 13.40
N PHE A 27 14.77 -21.42 12.84
CA PHE A 27 15.98 -20.65 13.13
C PHE A 27 15.71 -19.51 14.12
N GLN A 28 15.21 -19.86 15.31
CA GLN A 28 14.83 -18.92 16.38
C GLN A 28 15.95 -18.03 16.96
N GLY A 29 17.14 -18.02 16.36
CA GLY A 29 18.35 -17.34 16.87
C GLY A 29 18.90 -16.21 16.00
N ILE A 30 18.31 -15.92 14.83
CA ILE A 30 18.76 -14.78 14.02
C ILE A 30 17.95 -13.56 14.44
N ASP A 31 18.60 -12.62 15.11
CA ASP A 31 17.98 -11.37 15.56
C ASP A 31 17.84 -10.37 14.39
N ILE A 32 16.92 -10.70 13.46
CA ILE A 32 16.58 -9.85 12.31
C ILE A 32 15.79 -8.60 12.72
N SER A 33 15.48 -8.44 14.01
CA SER A 33 14.91 -7.20 14.55
C SER A 33 15.87 -6.01 14.45
N HIS A 34 17.18 -6.30 14.38
CA HIS A 34 18.26 -5.32 14.16
C HIS A 34 18.58 -5.05 12.69
N PHE A 35 17.89 -5.69 11.74
CA PHE A 35 17.93 -5.29 10.33
C PHE A 35 17.11 -4.00 10.16
N ALA A 36 17.58 -2.93 10.81
CA ALA A 36 17.10 -1.59 10.55
C ALA A 36 17.41 -1.35 9.07
N LEU A 37 16.36 -1.33 8.24
CA LEU A 37 16.45 -0.76 6.91
C LEU A 37 17.10 0.60 7.12
N HIS A 38 18.36 0.73 6.68
CA HIS A 38 19.20 1.86 7.05
C HIS A 38 18.63 3.09 6.38
N TYR A 39 17.68 3.71 7.08
CA TYR A 39 17.11 4.98 6.73
C TYR A 39 18.22 5.99 6.96
N THR A 40 18.83 6.47 5.88
CA THR A 40 19.64 7.69 5.96
C THR A 40 18.68 8.82 6.25
N PRO A 41 18.66 9.37 7.47
CA PRO A 41 17.71 10.40 7.79
C PRO A 41 17.94 11.60 6.89
N MET A 42 16.84 12.17 6.38
CA MET A 42 16.91 13.47 5.72
C MET A 42 17.62 14.42 6.67
N THR A 43 18.70 15.04 6.19
CA THR A 43 19.46 16.01 6.98
C THR A 43 18.50 17.04 7.55
N GLU A 44 18.74 17.49 8.76
CA GLU A 44 17.79 18.34 9.51
C GLU A 44 17.40 19.63 8.75
N ARG A 45 18.28 20.09 7.84
CA ARG A 45 18.02 21.16 6.88
C ARG A 45 17.04 20.74 5.77
N ALA A 46 17.26 19.60 5.13
CA ALA A 46 16.36 19.06 4.11
C ALA A 46 14.97 18.80 4.70
N ARG A 47 14.90 18.26 5.92
CA ARG A 47 13.64 18.05 6.63
C ARG A 47 12.90 19.36 6.92
N ARG A 48 13.60 20.41 7.38
CA ARG A 48 12.99 21.72 7.65
C ARG A 48 12.50 22.42 6.39
N VAL A 49 13.26 22.31 5.29
CA VAL A 49 12.85 22.86 3.99
C VAL A 49 11.66 22.07 3.46
N PHE A 50 11.71 20.74 3.45
CA PHE A 50 10.62 19.89 2.93
C PHE A 50 9.31 20.05 3.71
N LEU A 51 9.39 20.11 5.05
CA LEU A 51 8.25 20.35 5.95
C LEU A 51 7.84 21.82 6.07
N SER A 52 8.52 22.74 5.36
CA SER A 52 8.18 24.14 5.43
C SER A 52 6.80 24.38 4.78
N ARG A 53 5.97 25.23 5.39
CA ARG A 53 4.72 25.69 4.76
C ARG A 53 4.90 26.16 3.31
N PRO A 54 5.94 26.92 2.93
CA PRO A 54 6.10 27.35 1.55
C PRO A 54 6.38 26.20 0.58
N THR A 55 7.19 25.19 0.92
CA THR A 55 7.41 24.05 0.01
C THR A 55 6.16 23.22 -0.18
N ALA A 56 5.36 23.01 0.87
CA ALA A 56 4.08 22.32 0.75
C ALA A 56 3.09 23.08 -0.15
N LEU A 57 3.05 24.42 -0.03
CA LEU A 57 2.21 25.28 -0.88
C LEU A 57 2.70 25.27 -2.34
N ILE A 58 4.01 25.30 -2.57
CA ILE A 58 4.60 25.22 -3.92
C ILE A 58 4.28 23.85 -4.54
N ALA A 59 4.41 22.76 -3.79
CA ALA A 59 4.08 21.42 -4.27
C ALA A 59 2.58 21.29 -4.60
N LEU A 60 1.70 21.85 -3.77
CA LEU A 60 0.26 21.88 -4.01
C LEU A 60 -0.10 22.74 -5.24
N ALA A 61 0.49 23.92 -5.38
CA ALA A 61 0.29 24.78 -6.53
C ALA A 61 0.79 24.10 -7.82
N ALA A 62 1.96 23.46 -7.78
CA ALA A 62 2.48 22.70 -8.90
C ALA A 62 1.52 21.56 -9.28
N ALA A 63 1.02 20.79 -8.30
CA ALA A 63 0.07 19.71 -8.54
C ALA A 63 -1.25 20.19 -9.18
N LEU A 64 -1.74 21.37 -8.81
CA LEU A 64 -2.96 21.94 -9.37
C LEU A 64 -2.77 22.53 -10.77
N LEU A 65 -1.59 23.09 -11.06
CA LEU A 65 -1.26 23.73 -12.33
C LEU A 65 -0.74 22.73 -13.39
N LEU A 66 -0.21 21.58 -12.95
CA LEU A 66 0.36 20.53 -13.80
C LEU A 66 -0.59 20.06 -14.94
N PRO A 67 -1.89 19.82 -14.69
CA PRO A 67 -2.85 19.41 -15.73
C PRO A 67 -3.12 20.45 -16.81
N TRP A 68 -2.79 21.72 -16.56
CA TRP A 68 -2.93 22.79 -17.55
C TRP A 68 -1.65 23.02 -18.36
N LEU A 69 -0.51 22.55 -17.86
CA LEU A 69 0.79 22.72 -18.51
C LEU A 69 1.21 21.49 -19.35
N VAL A 70 0.71 20.30 -18.98
CA VAL A 70 1.02 19.00 -19.59
C VAL A 70 -0.26 18.33 -20.04
N TYR A 71 -0.16 17.34 -20.94
CA TYR A 71 -1.30 16.51 -21.36
C TYR A 71 -2.11 16.01 -20.13
N PRO A 72 -3.42 16.32 -20.03
CA PRO A 72 -4.18 16.17 -18.77
C PRO A 72 -4.18 14.75 -18.18
N VAL A 73 -4.18 13.73 -19.05
CA VAL A 73 -4.12 12.32 -18.62
C VAL A 73 -2.79 12.02 -17.95
N LEU A 74 -1.68 12.42 -18.58
CA LEU A 74 -0.34 12.22 -18.05
C LEU A 74 -0.14 12.98 -16.74
N ALA A 75 -0.63 14.23 -16.68
CA ALA A 75 -0.56 15.03 -15.46
C ALA A 75 -1.32 14.38 -14.29
N THR A 76 -2.51 13.83 -14.56
CA THR A 76 -3.31 13.11 -13.55
C THR A 76 -2.57 11.87 -13.03
N ASP A 77 -1.97 11.08 -13.92
CA ASP A 77 -1.17 9.91 -13.53
C ASP A 77 0.03 10.30 -12.66
N ILE A 78 0.76 11.36 -13.03
CA ILE A 78 1.89 11.88 -12.24
C ILE A 78 1.44 12.26 -10.83
N ILE A 79 0.30 12.96 -10.70
CA ILE A 79 -0.24 13.38 -9.41
C ILE A 79 -0.66 12.16 -8.57
N LEU A 80 -1.32 11.17 -9.19
CA LEU A 80 -1.77 9.95 -8.50
C LEU A 80 -0.57 9.13 -7.99
N TRP A 81 0.43 8.88 -8.84
CA TRP A 81 1.65 8.17 -8.45
C TRP A 81 2.48 8.95 -7.43
N GLY A 82 2.53 10.28 -7.55
CA GLY A 82 3.19 11.15 -6.58
C GLY A 82 2.53 11.10 -5.20
N LEU A 83 1.19 11.18 -5.15
CA LEU A 83 0.44 11.05 -3.89
C LEU A 83 0.63 9.67 -3.26
N PHE A 84 0.65 8.61 -4.07
CA PHE A 84 0.95 7.25 -3.63
C PHE A 84 2.37 7.15 -3.03
N ALA A 85 3.37 7.75 -3.70
CA ALA A 85 4.75 7.78 -3.21
C ALA A 85 4.88 8.52 -1.88
N VAL A 86 4.19 9.66 -1.71
CA VAL A 86 4.17 10.41 -0.44
C VAL A 86 3.53 9.59 0.68
N GLY A 87 2.40 8.91 0.41
CA GLY A 87 1.76 8.04 1.40
C GLY A 87 2.64 6.87 1.83
N PHE A 88 3.35 6.27 0.88
CA PHE A 88 4.33 5.22 1.14
C PHE A 88 5.54 5.73 1.93
N ASP A 89 6.10 6.87 1.54
CA ASP A 89 7.24 7.50 2.22
C ASP A 89 6.89 7.91 3.64
N LEU A 90 5.67 8.39 3.92
CA LEU A 90 5.24 8.71 5.29
C LEU A 90 5.27 7.48 6.22
N LEU A 91 4.80 6.33 5.73
CA LEU A 91 4.86 5.08 6.50
C LEU A 91 6.29 4.62 6.71
N PHE A 92 7.13 4.75 5.69
CA PHE A 92 8.52 4.34 5.73
C PHE A 92 9.39 5.27 6.61
N ALA A 93 9.23 6.59 6.47
CA ALA A 93 10.01 7.62 7.16
C ALA A 93 9.65 7.73 8.66
N ILE A 94 8.37 7.56 9.04
CA ILE A 94 7.94 7.64 10.44
C ILE A 94 8.01 6.27 11.11
N GLY A 95 7.57 5.22 10.41
CA GLY A 95 7.47 3.87 10.97
C GLY A 95 8.73 3.03 10.83
N GLY A 96 9.64 3.35 9.88
CA GLY A 96 10.75 2.47 9.51
C GLY A 96 10.30 1.13 8.91
N LEU A 97 9.02 1.04 8.50
CA LEU A 97 8.37 -0.18 8.04
C LEU A 97 8.02 -0.06 6.56
N LEU A 98 8.55 -0.97 5.75
CA LEU A 98 8.24 -1.04 4.32
C LEU A 98 6.96 -1.88 4.12
N SER A 99 5.88 -1.31 3.59
CA SER A 99 4.62 -2.03 3.34
C SER A 99 4.42 -2.32 1.86
N PHE A 100 4.39 -3.59 1.46
CA PHE A 100 4.07 -3.98 0.08
C PHE A 100 2.57 -4.18 -0.19
N GLY A 101 1.72 -4.01 0.83
CA GLY A 101 0.28 -4.25 0.73
C GLY A 101 -0.50 -3.17 -0.03
N GLN A 102 0.10 -2.00 -0.29
CA GLN A 102 -0.59 -0.85 -0.88
C GLN A 102 -1.21 -1.13 -2.25
N ALA A 103 -0.55 -1.96 -3.07
CA ALA A 103 -1.07 -2.37 -4.38
C ALA A 103 -2.40 -3.13 -4.29
N ALA A 104 -2.57 -3.96 -3.25
CA ALA A 104 -3.78 -4.73 -3.05
C ALA A 104 -4.98 -3.84 -2.70
N TYR A 105 -4.77 -2.83 -1.84
CA TYR A 105 -5.81 -1.86 -1.48
C TYR A 105 -6.20 -0.98 -2.67
N TRP A 106 -5.21 -0.53 -3.43
CA TRP A 106 -5.43 0.28 -4.63
C TRP A 106 -6.24 -0.47 -5.68
N GLY A 107 -5.88 -1.73 -5.97
CA GLY A 107 -6.63 -2.59 -6.87
C GLY A 107 -8.05 -2.91 -6.38
N MET A 108 -8.22 -3.13 -5.08
CA MET A 108 -9.54 -3.39 -4.49
C MET A 108 -10.48 -2.18 -4.62
N SER A 109 -9.99 -0.97 -4.33
CA SER A 109 -10.78 0.25 -4.52
C SER A 109 -11.16 0.44 -5.99
N ALA A 110 -10.22 0.25 -6.92
CA ALA A 110 -10.46 0.39 -8.35
C ALA A 110 -11.52 -0.62 -8.86
N TYR A 111 -11.44 -1.87 -8.40
CA TYR A 111 -12.40 -2.91 -8.77
C TYR A 111 -13.81 -2.60 -8.27
N VAL A 112 -13.94 -2.17 -7.01
CA VAL A 112 -15.23 -1.80 -6.40
C VAL A 112 -15.83 -0.58 -7.09
N THR A 113 -15.04 0.46 -7.33
CA THR A 113 -15.53 1.65 -8.06
C THR A 113 -15.95 1.27 -9.48
N GLY A 114 -15.17 0.44 -10.17
CA GLY A 114 -15.49 -0.04 -11.51
C GLY A 114 -16.77 -0.86 -11.57
N ILE A 115 -16.97 -1.82 -10.66
CA ILE A 115 -18.17 -2.67 -10.66
C ILE A 115 -19.44 -1.89 -10.30
N LEU A 116 -19.36 -0.91 -9.38
CA LEU A 116 -20.48 -0.03 -9.05
C LEU A 116 -20.87 0.87 -10.24
N MET A 117 -19.90 1.40 -10.97
CA MET A 117 -20.18 2.19 -12.16
C MET A 117 -20.75 1.35 -13.30
N VAL A 118 -20.14 0.18 -13.59
CA VAL A 118 -20.49 -0.63 -14.76
C VAL A 118 -21.77 -1.44 -14.53
N LYS A 119 -21.92 -2.11 -13.38
CA LYS A 119 -23.07 -3.00 -13.13
C LYS A 119 -24.27 -2.28 -12.52
N PHE A 120 -24.03 -1.31 -11.64
CA PHE A 120 -25.09 -0.65 -10.90
C PHE A 120 -25.42 0.75 -11.45
N GLY A 121 -24.66 1.26 -12.43
CA GLY A 121 -24.87 2.58 -13.01
C GLY A 121 -24.77 3.71 -11.98
N ALA A 122 -24.11 3.47 -10.84
CA ALA A 122 -24.04 4.42 -9.75
C ALA A 122 -23.21 5.66 -10.15
N PRO A 123 -23.57 6.86 -9.64
CA PRO A 123 -22.85 8.09 -9.98
C PRO A 123 -21.39 8.00 -9.56
N MET A 124 -20.50 8.57 -10.38
CA MET A 124 -19.04 8.47 -10.22
C MET A 124 -18.58 8.78 -8.79
N PHE A 125 -19.05 9.87 -8.20
CA PHE A 125 -18.67 10.27 -6.84
C PHE A 125 -19.06 9.24 -5.78
N LEU A 126 -20.23 8.61 -5.90
CA LEU A 126 -20.70 7.61 -4.94
C LEU A 126 -19.90 6.31 -5.08
N SER A 127 -19.62 5.89 -6.31
CA SER A 127 -18.80 4.73 -6.62
C SER A 127 -17.35 4.90 -6.13
N LEU A 128 -16.82 6.11 -6.21
CA LEU A 128 -15.48 6.45 -5.72
C LEU A 128 -15.43 6.46 -4.18
N LEU A 129 -16.41 7.09 -3.53
CA LEU A 129 -16.53 7.07 -2.06
C LEU A 129 -16.70 5.65 -1.52
N ALA A 130 -17.50 4.82 -2.19
CA ALA A 130 -17.70 3.43 -1.80
C ALA A 130 -16.40 2.60 -1.93
N GLY A 131 -15.63 2.80 -3.00
CA GLY A 131 -14.33 2.15 -3.18
C GLY A 131 -13.32 2.55 -2.09
N VAL A 132 -13.22 3.85 -1.81
CA VAL A 132 -12.36 4.38 -0.73
C VAL A 132 -12.81 3.85 0.63
N ALA A 133 -14.10 3.84 0.92
CA ALA A 133 -14.65 3.33 2.18
C ALA A 133 -14.31 1.85 2.38
N LEU A 134 -14.51 1.01 1.35
CA LEU A 134 -14.19 -0.41 1.43
C LEU A 134 -12.70 -0.64 1.65
N SER A 135 -11.85 0.03 0.87
CA SER A 135 -10.39 -0.07 1.02
C SER A 135 -9.92 0.40 2.40
N THR A 136 -10.54 1.45 2.94
CA THR A 136 -10.24 1.97 4.28
C THR A 136 -10.58 0.92 5.35
N ILE A 137 -11.76 0.30 5.27
CA ILE A 137 -12.19 -0.75 6.21
C ILE A 137 -11.22 -1.94 6.16
N VAL A 138 -10.90 -2.43 4.96
CA VAL A 138 -10.02 -3.58 4.78
C VAL A 138 -8.60 -3.27 5.26
N SER A 139 -8.07 -2.10 4.91
CA SER A 139 -6.75 -1.66 5.37
C SER A 139 -6.70 -1.44 6.88
N LEU A 140 -7.79 -0.98 7.51
CA LEU A 140 -7.83 -0.76 8.95
C LEU A 140 -7.86 -2.09 9.71
N LEU A 141 -8.67 -3.05 9.26
CA LEU A 141 -8.72 -4.40 9.84
C LEU A 141 -7.38 -5.13 9.69
N PHE A 142 -6.81 -5.14 8.48
CA PHE A 142 -5.54 -5.80 8.22
C PHE A 142 -4.38 -5.07 8.89
N GLY A 143 -4.33 -3.75 8.75
CA GLY A 143 -3.31 -2.90 9.37
C GLY A 143 -3.27 -3.03 10.88
N PHE A 144 -4.42 -3.16 11.55
CA PHE A 144 -4.49 -3.38 13.01
C PHE A 144 -3.80 -4.69 13.45
N ILE A 145 -3.93 -5.76 12.65
CA ILE A 145 -3.31 -7.05 12.94
C ILE A 145 -1.80 -6.98 12.67
N VAL A 146 -1.41 -6.40 11.55
CA VAL A 146 -0.02 -6.43 11.07
C VAL A 146 0.85 -5.37 11.75
N ALA A 147 0.30 -4.24 12.20
CA ALA A 147 1.02 -3.18 12.91
C ALA A 147 1.69 -3.65 14.22
N ARG A 148 1.29 -4.80 14.75
CA ARG A 148 1.92 -5.42 15.93
C ARG A 148 3.27 -6.08 15.63
N LYS A 149 3.61 -6.27 14.34
CA LYS A 149 4.85 -6.92 13.89
C LYS A 149 5.84 -5.83 13.47
N LYS A 150 7.12 -5.99 13.85
CA LYS A 150 8.18 -4.99 13.58
C LYS A 150 9.18 -5.50 12.54
N GLY A 151 9.81 -4.58 11.83
CA GLY A 151 10.91 -4.84 10.89
C GLY A 151 10.49 -5.65 9.67
N ILE A 152 11.35 -6.57 9.24
CA ILE A 152 11.18 -7.39 8.03
C ILE A 152 9.87 -8.20 8.05
N TYR A 153 9.42 -8.66 9.22
CA TYR A 153 8.20 -9.44 9.34
C TYR A 153 6.95 -8.68 8.90
N PHE A 154 6.89 -7.37 9.13
CA PHE A 154 5.81 -6.52 8.63
C PHE A 154 5.80 -6.50 7.10
N SER A 155 6.96 -6.31 6.48
CA SER A 155 7.13 -6.30 5.02
C SER A 155 6.79 -7.65 4.40
N MET A 156 7.19 -8.76 5.02
CA MET A 156 6.87 -10.11 4.54
C MET A 156 5.38 -10.43 4.62
N ILE A 157 4.71 -10.06 5.71
CA ILE A 157 3.27 -10.32 5.87
C ILE A 157 2.45 -9.47 4.88
N THR A 158 2.83 -8.20 4.68
CA THR A 158 2.16 -7.33 3.70
C THR A 158 2.39 -7.78 2.26
N PHE A 159 3.58 -8.31 1.93
CA PHE A 159 3.85 -8.96 0.65
C PHE A 159 2.99 -10.21 0.44
N ALA A 160 2.94 -11.10 1.44
CA ALA A 160 2.12 -12.30 1.40
C ALA A 160 0.65 -11.98 1.12
N PHE A 161 0.12 -10.96 1.79
CA PHE A 161 -1.25 -10.48 1.59
C PHE A 161 -1.49 -9.97 0.17
N ALA A 162 -0.58 -9.16 -0.36
CA ALA A 162 -0.69 -8.66 -1.73
C ALA A 162 -0.75 -9.80 -2.75
N SER A 163 0.07 -10.84 -2.57
CA SER A 163 0.08 -12.02 -3.44
C SER A 163 -1.24 -12.81 -3.38
N ILE A 164 -1.87 -12.92 -2.20
CA ILE A 164 -3.20 -13.56 -2.07
C ILE A 164 -4.25 -12.77 -2.84
N VAL A 165 -4.28 -11.43 -2.69
CA VAL A 165 -5.25 -10.58 -3.39
C VAL A 165 -5.07 -10.66 -4.90
N TYR A 166 -3.82 -10.60 -5.39
CA TYR A 166 -3.52 -10.79 -6.80
C TYR A 166 -4.06 -12.12 -7.34
N PHE A 167 -3.84 -13.19 -6.58
CA PHE A 167 -4.31 -14.51 -6.95
C PHE A 167 -5.85 -14.59 -7.02
N VAL A 168 -6.56 -14.04 -6.02
CA VAL A 168 -8.03 -14.04 -5.99
C VAL A 168 -8.64 -13.28 -7.17
N VAL A 169 -7.99 -12.21 -7.64
CA VAL A 169 -8.49 -11.38 -8.75
C VAL A 169 -8.17 -11.99 -10.11
N ASN A 170 -7.04 -12.68 -10.25
CA ASN A 170 -6.56 -13.23 -11.53
C ASN A 170 -7.04 -14.67 -11.79
N GLN A 171 -8.01 -15.16 -11.01
CA GLN A 171 -8.75 -16.41 -11.24
C GLN A 171 -10.11 -16.15 -11.88
#